data_AF-A0A4U8WF52-F1
#
_entry.id   AF-A0A4U8WF52-F1
#
_cell.length_a   1.000
_cell.length_b   1.000
_cell.length_c   1.000
_cell.angle_alpha   90.00
_cell.angle_beta   90.00
_cell.angle_gamma   90.00
#
_symmetry.space_group_name_H-M   'P 1'
#
loop_
_entity.id
_entity.type
_entity.pdbx_description
1 polymer ?
#
loop_
_entity_poly.entity_id
_entity_poly.type
_entity_poly.pdbx_seq_one_letter_code
_entity_poly.pdbx_strand_id
1 'polypeptide(L)'
;MKFYLDVRFIDISFDASVHFATTFTSKTEANADQFFNELILALDRRNVDILHSEYFRIDDNPMLERRTLENHLFYLERSTAKIEIDHYYIEDPNQDMSVTENLLQKFYSNKKPVAELARRHKMPVIVKNRQTRDNIRNDFYYFSLEHLSPKSEN
;
A
#
# COMPACT_ATOMS: atom_id res chain seq x y z
N MET A 1 -3.65 -2.36 -18.25
CA MET A 1 -2.44 -1.53 -18.07
C MET A 1 -1.67 -2.08 -16.89
N LYS A 2 -0.34 -2.14 -16.97
CA LYS A 2 0.55 -2.66 -15.92
C LYS A 2 1.45 -1.55 -15.43
N PHE A 3 1.57 -1.46 -14.11
CA PHE A 3 2.32 -0.43 -13.42
C PHE A 3 3.33 -1.07 -12.47
N TYR A 4 4.40 -0.33 -12.21
CA TYR A 4 5.33 -0.59 -11.12
C TYR A 4 5.15 0.47 -10.05
N LEU A 5 5.30 0.07 -8.81
CA LEU A 5 5.19 0.89 -7.60
C LEU A 5 6.48 0.70 -6.80
N ASP A 6 7.16 1.80 -6.43
CA ASP A 6 8.28 1.81 -5.48
C ASP A 6 7.95 2.85 -4.40
N VAL A 7 7.78 2.36 -3.17
CA VAL A 7 7.54 3.18 -1.98
C VAL A 7 8.58 2.85 -0.93
N ARG A 8 9.19 3.88 -0.36
CA ARG A 8 10.15 3.76 0.74
C ARG A 8 9.74 4.69 1.86
N PHE A 9 9.67 4.16 3.06
CA PHE A 9 9.23 4.91 4.23
C PHE A 9 9.94 4.46 5.49
N ILE A 10 9.85 5.26 6.54
CA ILE A 10 10.31 4.93 7.88
C ILE A 10 9.09 4.59 8.73
N ASP A 11 9.05 3.37 9.24
CA ASP A 11 8.15 3.02 10.33
C ASP A 11 8.78 3.45 11.65
N ILE A 12 8.23 4.52 12.22
CA ILE A 12 8.70 5.14 13.47
C ILE A 12 8.56 4.15 14.64
N SER A 13 7.57 3.26 14.60
CA SER A 13 7.28 2.32 15.69
C SER A 13 8.39 1.29 15.89
N PHE A 14 9.10 0.94 14.82
CA PHE A 14 10.18 -0.04 14.81
C PHE A 14 11.56 0.57 14.52
N ASP A 15 11.66 1.90 14.37
CA ASP A 15 12.84 2.61 13.85
C ASP A 15 13.45 1.91 12.62
N ALA A 16 12.57 1.61 11.65
CA ALA A 16 12.88 0.75 10.52
C ALA A 16 12.66 1.46 9.18
N SER A 17 13.62 1.31 8.26
CA SER A 17 13.42 1.67 6.85
C SER A 17 12.77 0.50 6.11
N VAL A 18 11.65 0.79 5.45
CA VAL A 18 10.86 -0.18 4.70
C VAL A 18 10.93 0.19 3.22
N HIS A 19 11.21 -0.81 2.38
CA HIS A 19 11.10 -0.69 0.93
C HIS A 19 10.00 -1.64 0.49
N PHE A 20 8.93 -1.06 -0.07
CA PHE A 20 7.79 -1.73 -0.66
C PHE A 20 7.79 -1.48 -2.16
N ALA A 21 8.13 -2.52 -2.93
CA ALA A 21 8.12 -2.47 -4.39
C ALA A 21 7.32 -3.62 -4.99
N THR A 22 6.41 -3.31 -5.91
CA THR A 22 5.56 -4.32 -6.55
C THR A 22 5.04 -3.88 -7.91
N THR A 23 4.44 -4.80 -8.65
CA THR A 23 3.69 -4.49 -9.86
C THR A 23 2.20 -4.67 -9.61
N PHE A 24 1.36 -3.87 -10.27
CA PHE A 24 -0.08 -4.03 -10.25
C PHE A 24 -0.69 -3.76 -11.63
N THR A 25 -1.95 -4.20 -11.82
CA THR A 25 -2.68 -3.98 -13.06
C THR A 25 -3.91 -3.12 -12.81
N SER A 26 -4.22 -2.25 -13.76
CA SER A 26 -5.41 -1.40 -13.76
C SER A 26 -6.05 -1.35 -15.15
N LYS A 27 -7.36 -1.05 -15.18
CA LYS A 27 -8.13 -0.85 -16.42
C LYS A 27 -7.82 0.50 -17.06
N THR A 28 -7.61 1.53 -16.25
CA THR A 28 -7.37 2.92 -16.67
C THR A 28 -6.23 3.54 -15.85
N GLU A 29 -5.62 4.59 -16.36
CA GLU A 29 -4.62 5.38 -15.62
C GLU A 29 -5.27 6.04 -14.39
N ALA A 30 -6.45 6.65 -14.54
CA ALA A 30 -7.18 7.24 -13.41
C ALA A 30 -7.41 6.27 -12.24
N ASN A 31 -7.71 4.99 -12.51
CA ASN A 31 -7.87 3.99 -11.47
C ASN A 31 -6.52 3.64 -10.80
N ALA A 32 -5.41 3.69 -11.55
CA ALA A 32 -4.07 3.48 -10.99
C ALA A 32 -3.66 4.66 -10.11
N ASP A 33 -3.91 5.89 -10.57
CA ASP A 33 -3.66 7.13 -9.82
C ASP A 33 -4.44 7.14 -8.51
N GLN A 34 -5.73 6.77 -8.57
CA GLN A 34 -6.58 6.66 -7.38
C GLN A 34 -6.04 5.61 -6.41
N PHE A 35 -5.65 4.43 -6.91
CA PHE A 35 -5.08 3.36 -6.08
C PHE A 35 -3.79 3.82 -5.37
N PHE A 36 -2.90 4.51 -6.09
CA PHE A 36 -1.65 5.02 -5.55
C PHE A 36 -1.90 6.11 -4.51
N ASN A 37 -2.73 7.11 -4.81
CA ASN A 37 -3.05 8.19 -3.89
C ASN A 37 -3.67 7.66 -2.59
N GLU A 38 -4.58 6.68 -2.69
CA GLU A 38 -5.11 6.00 -1.51
C GLU A 38 -3.98 5.38 -0.69
N LEU A 39 -3.08 4.61 -1.32
CA LEU A 39 -2.02 3.92 -0.61
C LEU A 39 -1.13 4.91 0.17
N ILE A 40 -0.84 6.07 -0.42
CA ILE A 40 -0.08 7.14 0.25
C ILE A 40 -0.85 7.69 1.46
N LEU A 41 -2.16 7.92 1.33
CA LEU A 41 -3.01 8.33 2.46
C LEU A 41 -3.08 7.23 3.54
N ALA A 42 -3.12 5.95 3.14
CA ALA A 42 -3.09 4.83 4.08
C ALA A 42 -1.78 4.76 4.88
N LEU A 43 -0.66 5.08 4.24
CA LEU A 43 0.64 5.21 4.90
C LEU A 43 0.65 6.42 5.85
N ASP A 44 0.12 7.57 5.41
CA ASP A 44 0.02 8.79 6.23
C ASP A 44 -0.84 8.57 7.49
N ARG A 45 -1.99 7.89 7.37
CA ARG A 45 -2.82 7.46 8.51
C ARG A 45 -2.08 6.55 9.50
N ARG A 46 -1.05 5.83 9.04
CA ARG A 46 -0.17 5.00 9.87
C ARG A 46 1.01 5.79 10.46
N ASN A 47 1.08 7.10 10.21
CA ASN A 47 2.09 8.02 10.72
C ASN A 47 3.52 7.56 10.41
N VAL A 48 3.74 7.14 9.16
CA VAL A 48 5.08 6.81 8.65
C VAL A 48 5.70 8.02 7.94
N ASP A 49 7.03 8.08 7.92
CA ASP A 49 7.75 9.12 7.16
C ASP A 49 8.08 8.60 5.76
N ILE A 50 7.37 9.09 4.74
CA ILE A 50 7.52 8.65 3.35
C ILE A 50 8.74 9.34 2.73
N LEU A 51 9.77 8.56 2.43
CA LEU A 51 11.02 9.04 1.84
C LEU A 51 10.98 9.09 0.32
N HIS A 52 10.25 8.15 -0.29
CA HIS A 52 10.10 8.01 -1.73
C HIS A 52 8.77 7.34 -2.02
N SER A 53 8.07 7.81 -3.05
CA SER A 53 6.86 7.18 -3.54
C SER A 53 6.68 7.51 -5.01
N GLU A 54 6.77 6.50 -5.85
CA GLU A 54 6.50 6.64 -7.28
C GLU A 54 5.76 5.42 -7.81
N TYR A 55 4.96 5.64 -8.84
CA TYR A 55 4.48 4.59 -9.70
C TYR A 55 4.54 5.07 -11.15
N PHE A 56 4.75 4.13 -12.06
CA PHE A 56 4.77 4.42 -13.50
C PHE A 56 4.31 3.22 -14.29
N ARG A 57 3.77 3.48 -15.48
CA ARG A 57 3.33 2.47 -16.43
C ARG A 57 4.54 1.76 -17.03
N ILE A 58 4.46 0.44 -17.18
CA ILE A 58 5.58 -0.38 -17.66
C ILE A 58 5.26 -1.23 -18.88
N ASP A 59 3.99 -1.35 -19.29
CA ASP A 59 3.58 -2.18 -20.43
C ASP A 59 3.55 -1.43 -21.78
N ASP A 60 3.96 -0.16 -21.80
CA ASP A 60 4.08 0.65 -23.01
C ASP A 60 5.44 0.49 -23.72
N ASN A 61 6.45 -0.03 -23.02
CA ASN A 61 7.79 -0.28 -23.54
C ASN A 61 8.31 -1.67 -23.10
N PRO A 62 8.49 -2.63 -24.04
CA PRO A 62 8.93 -3.99 -23.72
C PRO A 62 10.28 -4.08 -22.98
N MET A 63 11.21 -3.16 -23.27
CA MET A 63 12.51 -3.14 -22.59
C MET A 63 12.38 -2.64 -21.15
N LEU A 64 11.55 -1.62 -20.94
CA LEU A 64 11.22 -1.11 -19.61
C LEU A 64 10.53 -2.19 -18.78
N GLU A 65 9.51 -2.85 -19.36
CA GLU A 65 8.79 -3.92 -18.67
C GLU A 65 9.75 -5.02 -18.19
N ARG A 66 10.58 -5.53 -19.11
CA ARG A 66 11.54 -6.60 -18.81
C ARG A 66 12.49 -6.21 -17.68
N ARG A 67 13.13 -5.04 -17.77
CA ARG A 67 14.08 -4.57 -16.76
C ARG A 67 13.41 -4.33 -15.41
N THR A 68 12.19 -3.82 -15.41
CA THR A 68 11.44 -3.58 -14.18
C THR A 68 11.06 -4.88 -13.50
N LEU A 69 10.68 -5.91 -14.27
CA LEU A 69 10.40 -7.24 -13.75
C LEU A 69 11.66 -7.93 -13.22
N GLU A 70 12.79 -7.81 -13.90
CA GLU A 70 14.09 -8.29 -13.40
C GLU A 70 14.44 -7.64 -12.05
N ASN A 71 14.25 -6.31 -11.93
CA ASN A 71 14.45 -5.59 -10.67
C ASN A 71 13.46 -6.02 -9.58
N HIS A 72 12.19 -6.24 -9.93
CA HIS A 72 11.17 -6.72 -8.99
C HIS A 72 11.52 -8.11 -8.45
N LEU A 73 11.99 -9.03 -9.29
CA LEU A 73 12.44 -10.35 -8.85
C LEU A 73 13.65 -10.24 -7.90
N PHE A 74 14.64 -9.43 -8.25
CA PHE A 74 15.80 -9.15 -7.39
C PHE A 74 15.38 -8.59 -6.01
N TYR A 75 14.37 -7.73 -5.98
CA TYR A 75 13.79 -7.21 -4.75
C TYR A 75 13.08 -8.31 -3.95
N LEU A 76 12.26 -9.14 -4.59
CA LEU A 76 11.52 -10.22 -3.93
C LEU A 76 12.45 -11.21 -3.22
N GLU A 77 13.56 -11.57 -3.87
CA GLU A 77 14.61 -12.42 -3.30
C GLU A 77 15.24 -11.85 -2.02
N ARG A 78 15.16 -10.53 -1.81
CA ARG A 78 15.74 -9.80 -0.67
C ARG A 78 14.71 -9.40 0.37
N SER A 79 13.43 -9.65 0.13
CA SER A 79 12.37 -9.34 1.09
C SER A 79 12.60 -10.09 2.41
N THR A 80 12.43 -9.39 3.52
CA THR A 80 12.74 -9.89 4.88
C THR A 80 11.48 -10.03 5.73
N ALA A 81 10.41 -9.33 5.37
CA ALA A 81 9.13 -9.35 6.06
C ALA A 81 7.97 -9.20 5.06
N LYS A 82 6.75 -9.18 5.59
CA LYS A 82 5.52 -8.89 4.84
C LYS A 82 4.74 -7.81 5.54
N ILE A 83 4.11 -6.92 4.76
CA ILE A 83 3.08 -6.01 5.24
C ILE A 83 1.70 -6.54 4.84
N GLU A 84 0.70 -6.29 5.67
CA GLU A 84 -0.68 -6.66 5.39
C GLU A 84 -1.44 -5.45 4.84
N ILE A 85 -2.07 -5.59 3.68
CA ILE A 85 -2.93 -4.56 3.09
C ILE A 85 -4.36 -5.10 3.09
N ASP A 86 -5.20 -4.50 3.92
CA ASP A 86 -6.62 -4.84 4.03
C ASP A 86 -7.43 -3.85 3.21
N HIS A 87 -8.03 -4.33 2.12
CA HIS A 87 -8.81 -3.54 1.18
C HIS A 87 -10.28 -3.54 1.58
N TYR A 88 -10.84 -2.36 1.85
CA TYR A 88 -12.22 -2.16 2.27
C TYR A 88 -13.03 -1.41 1.21
N TYR A 89 -14.25 -1.88 0.94
CA TYR A 89 -15.26 -1.11 0.23
C TYR A 89 -16.16 -0.35 1.20
N ILE A 90 -16.24 0.97 1.00
CA ILE A 90 -17.09 1.89 1.74
C ILE A 90 -17.80 2.77 0.70
N GLU A 91 -19.11 3.00 0.82
CA GLU A 91 -19.90 3.72 -0.22
C GLU A 91 -19.40 5.13 -0.56
N ASP A 92 -18.83 5.83 0.42
CA ASP A 92 -18.30 7.19 0.30
C ASP A 92 -17.27 7.38 1.43
N PRO A 93 -16.03 6.90 1.25
CA PRO A 93 -15.01 6.96 2.28
C PRO A 93 -14.37 8.35 2.31
N ASN A 94 -14.28 8.93 3.51
CA ASN A 94 -13.31 9.96 3.77
C ASN A 94 -11.91 9.33 3.82
N GLN A 95 -11.06 9.71 2.87
CA GLN A 95 -9.71 9.17 2.71
C GLN A 95 -8.72 9.64 3.78
N ASP A 96 -9.06 10.67 4.55
CA ASP A 96 -8.22 11.12 5.66
C ASP A 96 -8.52 10.36 6.97
N MET A 97 -9.49 9.44 6.94
CA MET A 97 -9.99 8.71 8.12
C MET A 97 -9.76 7.21 7.96
N SER A 98 -9.54 6.51 9.08
CA SER A 98 -9.56 5.05 9.16
C SER A 98 -10.93 4.46 8.82
N VAL A 99 -11.00 3.13 8.65
CA VAL A 99 -12.27 2.41 8.51
C VAL A 99 -13.19 2.71 9.70
N THR A 100 -12.66 2.63 10.92
CA THR A 100 -13.45 2.84 12.15
C THR A 100 -14.01 4.26 12.23
N GLU A 101 -13.20 5.26 11.90
CA GLU A 101 -13.65 6.67 11.91
C GLU A 101 -14.72 6.93 10.85
N ASN A 102 -14.55 6.39 9.64
CA ASN A 102 -15.57 6.43 8.59
C ASN A 102 -16.91 5.83 9.06
N LEU A 103 -16.87 4.68 9.73
CA LEU A 103 -18.06 4.00 10.23
C LEU A 103 -18.74 4.78 11.35
N LEU A 104 -17.97 5.33 12.29
CA LEU A 104 -18.49 6.17 13.37
C LEU A 104 -19.15 7.44 12.82
N GLN A 105 -18.52 8.11 11.87
CA GLN A 105 -19.10 9.31 11.23
C GLN A 105 -20.44 9.00 10.56
N LYS A 106 -20.55 7.87 9.84
CA LYS A 106 -21.81 7.43 9.23
C LYS A 106 -22.88 7.12 10.29
N PHE A 107 -22.51 6.42 11.36
CA PHE A 107 -23.40 6.12 12.46
C PHE A 107 -23.98 7.40 13.09
N TYR A 108 -23.12 8.37 13.45
CA TYR A 108 -23.57 9.66 14.00
C TYR A 108 -24.38 10.51 13.01
N SER A 109 -24.21 10.27 11.71
CA SER A 109 -24.98 10.94 10.64
C SER A 109 -26.27 10.21 10.28
N ASN A 110 -26.69 9.20 11.05
CA ASN A 110 -27.83 8.32 10.74
C ASN A 110 -27.76 7.64 9.36
N LYS A 111 -26.57 7.48 8.79
CA LYS A 111 -26.31 6.70 7.57
C LYS A 111 -25.92 5.26 7.95
N LYS A 112 -26.14 4.30 7.05
CA LYS A 112 -25.79 2.90 7.29
C LYS A 112 -24.25 2.74 7.35
N PRO A 113 -23.66 2.32 8.49
CA PRO A 113 -22.21 2.17 8.61
C PRO A 113 -21.80 0.77 8.14
N VAL A 114 -21.61 0.60 6.83
CA VAL A 114 -21.14 -0.68 6.25
C VAL A 114 -19.74 -0.50 5.67
N ALA A 115 -18.83 -1.37 6.09
CA ALA A 115 -17.56 -1.62 5.42
C ALA A 115 -17.49 -3.11 5.09
N GLU A 116 -17.03 -3.42 3.89
CA GLU A 116 -16.85 -4.79 3.41
C GLU A 116 -15.36 -5.03 3.16
N LEU A 117 -14.77 -6.01 3.84
CA LEU A 117 -13.39 -6.43 3.55
C LEU A 117 -13.37 -7.16 2.21
N ALA A 118 -12.88 -6.49 1.18
CA ALA A 118 -12.77 -7.01 -0.17
C ALA A 118 -11.67 -8.06 -0.27
N ARG A 119 -10.48 -7.73 0.21
CA ARG A 119 -9.29 -8.56 0.07
C ARG A 119 -8.23 -8.23 1.10
N ARG A 120 -7.49 -9.25 1.54
CA ARG A 120 -6.27 -9.10 2.32
C ARG A 120 -5.07 -9.53 1.48
N HIS A 121 -4.09 -8.65 1.36
CA HIS A 121 -2.84 -8.91 0.68
C HIS A 121 -1.70 -8.98 1.68
N LYS A 122 -0.80 -9.96 1.53
CA LYS A 122 0.46 -10.00 2.27
C LYS A 122 1.60 -9.69 1.31
N MET A 123 2.05 -8.44 1.32
CA MET A 123 3.03 -7.95 0.36
C MET A 123 4.44 -8.06 0.93
N PRO A 124 5.37 -8.73 0.23
CA PRO A 124 6.76 -8.82 0.67
C PRO A 124 7.44 -7.45 0.67
N VAL A 125 8.20 -7.18 1.73
CA VAL A 125 8.96 -5.95 1.93
C VAL A 125 10.38 -6.23 2.39
N ILE A 126 11.29 -5.33 2.04
CA ILE A 126 12.63 -5.29 2.65
C ILE A 126 12.54 -4.36 3.85
N VAL A 127 12.88 -4.85 5.03
CA VAL A 127 12.86 -4.07 6.28
C VAL A 127 14.24 -4.09 6.89
N LYS A 128 14.76 -2.91 7.19
CA LYS A 128 16.07 -2.74 7.83
C LYS A 128 15.99 -1.84 9.04
N ASN A 129 16.70 -2.18 10.09
CA ASN A 129 16.92 -1.27 11.21
C ASN A 129 17.63 -0.01 10.69
N ARG A 130 17.13 1.16 11.07
CA ARG A 130 17.64 2.43 10.52
C ARG A 130 19.07 2.73 10.96
N GLN A 131 19.44 2.34 12.18
CA GLN A 131 20.74 2.60 12.78
C GLN A 131 21.78 1.57 12.33
N THR A 132 21.51 0.28 12.54
CA THR A 132 22.48 -0.79 12.27
C THR A 132 22.50 -1.23 10.81
N ARG A 133 21.43 -0.95 10.06
CA ARG A 133 21.18 -1.44 8.69
C ARG A 133 20.96 -2.95 8.59
N ASP A 134 20.83 -3.64 9.73
CA ASP A 134 20.52 -5.06 9.76
C ASP A 134 19.10 -5.33 9.28
N ASN A 135 18.91 -6.48 8.65
CA ASN A 135 17.60 -6.92 8.19
C ASN A 135 16.71 -7.27 9.39
N ILE A 136 15.50 -6.71 9.42
CA ILE A 136 14.46 -7.12 10.37
C ILE A 136 13.59 -8.17 9.68
N ARG A 137 13.43 -9.33 10.32
CA ARG A 137 12.64 -10.45 9.79
C ARG A 137 11.18 -10.35 10.19
N ASN A 138 10.34 -11.08 9.46
CA ASN A 138 8.89 -11.15 9.69
C ASN A 138 8.47 -11.52 11.12
N ASP A 139 9.30 -12.25 11.86
CA ASP A 139 9.01 -12.63 13.25
C ASP A 139 9.14 -11.45 14.23
N PHE A 140 9.80 -10.36 13.81
CA PHE A 140 10.09 -9.18 14.60
C PHE A 140 9.50 -7.89 14.02
N TYR A 141 8.70 -8.00 12.95
CA TYR A 141 8.12 -6.86 12.26
C TYR A 141 6.68 -7.15 11.86
N TYR A 142 5.76 -6.30 12.29
CA TYR A 142 4.37 -6.35 11.90
C TYR A 142 3.91 -4.96 11.45
N PHE A 143 3.32 -4.89 10.26
CA PHE A 143 2.78 -3.67 9.72
C PHE A 143 1.55 -3.99 8.87
N SER A 144 0.47 -3.28 9.13
CA SER A 144 -0.76 -3.37 8.36
C SER A 144 -1.24 -1.98 7.92
N LEU A 145 -1.93 -1.91 6.79
CA LEU A 145 -2.62 -0.73 6.31
C LEU A 145 -4.03 -1.07 5.84
N GLU A 146 -4.94 -0.12 6.06
CA GLU A 146 -6.31 -0.14 5.54
C GLU A 146 -6.33 0.63 4.23
N HIS A 147 -6.70 -0.01 3.13
CA HIS A 147 -6.88 0.61 1.81
C HIS A 147 -8.37 0.83 1.57
N LEU A 148 -8.81 2.08 1.43
CA LEU A 148 -10.22 2.46 1.33
C LEU A 148 -10.63 2.75 -0.10
N SER A 149 -11.51 1.93 -0.65
CA SER A 149 -12.09 2.19 -1.98
C SER A 149 -13.57 2.55 -1.89
N PRO A 150 -14.02 3.54 -2.66
CA PRO A 150 -15.45 3.77 -2.83
C PRO A 150 -16.10 2.51 -3.38
N LYS A 151 -17.26 2.15 -2.84
CA LYS A 151 -18.12 1.13 -3.45
C LYS A 151 -18.75 1.75 -4.69
N SER A 152 -18.02 1.77 -5.80
CA SER A 152 -18.62 2.06 -7.10
C SER A 152 -19.66 0.97 -7.39
N GLU A 153 -20.88 1.37 -7.74
CA GLU A 153 -21.90 0.45 -8.24
C GLU A 153 -21.29 -0.38 -9.37
N ASN A 154 -21.23 -1.71 -9.19
CA ASN A 154 -20.84 -2.64 -10.25
C ASN A 154 -21.83 -2.59 -11.40
#